data_AF-A0A7C4I744-F1
#
_entry.id   AF-A0A7C4I744-F1
#
_cell.length_a   1.000
_cell.length_b   1.000
_cell.length_c   1.000
_cell.angle_alpha   90.00
_cell.angle_beta   90.00
_cell.angle_gamma   90.00
#
_symmetry.space_group_name_H-M   'P 1'
#
loop_
_entity.id
_entity.type
_entity.pdbx_description
1 polymer ?
#
loop_
_entity_poly.entity_id
_entity_poly.type
_entity_poly.pdbx_seq_one_letter_code
_entity_poly.pdbx_strand_id
1 'polypeptide(L)'
;MEIHKNYDVSVKITHPRHIGVIQKENTSNVEKSFVEALLNAVDNVNKAENKAKELGELAIVSPEEVNVHDIMIAEEEARLSLLFVKTVVEKGISAWRELLNLR
;
A
#
# COMPACT_ATOMS: atom_id res chain seq x y z
N MET A 1 5.77 45.62 -29.66
CA MET A 1 5.73 44.16 -29.40
C MET A 1 5.64 44.00 -27.90
N GLU A 2 4.43 43.96 -27.38
CA GLU A 2 4.17 44.07 -25.94
C GLU A 2 4.31 42.70 -25.26
N ILE A 3 5.08 42.71 -24.19
CA ILE A 3 5.40 41.59 -23.30
C ILE A 3 4.14 41.12 -22.56
N HIS A 4 3.76 39.84 -22.72
CA HIS A 4 2.68 39.23 -21.97
C HIS A 4 3.05 39.14 -20.48
N LYS A 5 2.46 40.02 -19.68
CA LYS A 5 2.57 40.02 -18.22
C LYS A 5 1.70 38.89 -17.67
N ASN A 6 2.31 37.86 -17.08
CA ASN A 6 1.57 36.84 -16.33
C ASN A 6 0.90 37.50 -15.13
N TYR A 7 -0.42 37.66 -15.18
CA TYR A 7 -1.21 38.04 -14.02
C TYR A 7 -1.47 36.77 -13.19
N ASP A 8 -0.90 36.72 -12.00
CA ASP A 8 -1.31 35.76 -10.97
C ASP A 8 -2.66 36.22 -10.42
N VAL A 9 -3.74 35.62 -10.95
CA VAL A 9 -5.11 35.92 -10.54
C VAL A 9 -5.44 35.04 -9.33
N SER A 10 -5.17 35.55 -8.13
CA SER A 10 -5.62 34.90 -6.90
C SER A 10 -7.13 35.08 -6.75
N VAL A 11 -7.91 34.03 -7.05
CA VAL A 11 -9.36 34.02 -6.85
C VAL A 11 -9.66 34.00 -5.35
N LYS A 12 -10.27 35.07 -4.82
CA LYS A 12 -10.75 35.10 -3.43
C LYS A 12 -11.91 34.12 -3.28
N ILE A 13 -11.75 33.14 -2.40
CA ILE A 13 -12.77 32.12 -2.11
C ILE A 13 -13.91 32.79 -1.34
N THR A 14 -15.10 32.85 -1.93
CA THR A 14 -16.30 33.44 -1.31
C THR A 14 -17.21 32.41 -0.64
N HIS A 15 -16.97 31.10 -0.84
CA HIS A 15 -17.78 30.03 -0.23
C HIS A 15 -16.91 28.83 0.19
N PRO A 16 -17.11 28.25 1.39
CA PRO A 16 -16.33 27.11 1.91
C PRO A 16 -16.42 25.79 1.13
N ARG A 17 -17.18 25.72 0.02
CA ARG A 17 -17.24 24.54 -0.88
C ARG A 17 -16.53 24.75 -2.21
N HIS A 18 -15.93 25.92 -2.43
CA HIS A 18 -15.04 26.10 -3.57
C HIS A 18 -13.74 25.33 -3.30
N ILE A 19 -13.30 24.55 -4.28
CA ILE A 19 -11.98 23.93 -4.29
C ILE A 19 -10.98 25.08 -4.32
N GLY A 20 -10.41 25.40 -3.15
CA GLY A 20 -9.30 26.33 -3.04
C GLY A 20 -8.10 25.79 -3.80
N VAL A 21 -7.14 26.69 -4.07
CA VAL A 21 -5.82 26.32 -4.61
C VAL A 21 -5.32 25.09 -3.86
N ILE A 22 -5.27 23.96 -4.56
CA ILE A 22 -4.63 22.74 -4.05
C ILE A 22 -3.20 23.16 -3.78
N GLN A 23 -2.83 23.33 -2.51
CA GLN A 23 -1.42 23.48 -2.16
C GLN A 23 -0.73 22.23 -2.70
N LYS A 24 0.24 22.44 -3.60
CA LYS A 24 1.06 21.35 -4.11
C LYS A 24 1.81 20.76 -2.92
N GLU A 25 1.27 19.70 -2.34
CA GLU A 25 1.95 19.00 -1.25
C GLU A 25 3.32 18.52 -1.76
N ASN A 26 4.31 18.56 -0.88
CA ASN A 26 5.66 18.07 -1.16
C ASN A 26 5.59 16.59 -1.55
N THR A 27 5.72 16.30 -2.84
CA THR A 27 5.68 14.94 -3.41
C THR A 27 6.74 14.02 -2.78
N SER A 28 7.79 14.58 -2.19
CA SER A 28 8.84 13.85 -1.48
C SER A 28 8.36 13.02 -0.29
N ASN A 29 7.25 13.40 0.36
CA ASN A 29 6.69 12.62 1.49
C ASN A 29 5.85 11.42 1.02
N VAL A 30 5.27 11.50 -0.18
CA VAL A 30 4.39 10.45 -0.71
C VAL A 30 5.19 9.20 -1.06
N GLU A 31 6.37 9.36 -1.64
CA GLU A 31 7.26 8.25 -1.99
C GLU A 31 7.70 7.47 -0.75
N LYS A 32 8.14 8.18 0.30
CA LYS A 32 8.51 7.57 1.58
C LYS A 32 7.33 6.85 2.23
N SER A 33 6.16 7.49 2.26
CA SER A 33 4.94 6.89 2.83
C SER A 33 4.52 5.62 2.09
N PHE A 34 4.66 5.56 0.76
CA PHE A 34 4.36 4.35 0.00
C PHE A 34 5.35 3.22 0.29
N VAL A 35 6.65 3.52 0.31
CA VAL A 35 7.68 2.53 0.62
C VAL A 35 7.50 1.98 2.03
N GLU A 36 7.24 2.84 3.01
CA GLU A 36 6.94 2.42 4.39
C GLU A 36 5.67 1.55 4.46
N ALA A 37 4.59 1.92 3.76
CA ALA A 37 3.38 1.11 3.71
C ALA A 37 3.64 -0.27 3.08
N LEU A 38 4.45 -0.35 2.03
CA LEU A 38 4.82 -1.61 1.39
C LEU A 38 5.68 -2.49 2.30
N LEU A 39 6.68 -1.91 2.97
CA LEU A 39 7.51 -2.63 3.95
C LEU A 39 6.67 -3.16 5.11
N ASN A 40 5.76 -2.33 5.63
CA ASN A 40 4.82 -2.75 6.67
C ASN A 40 3.90 -3.88 6.19
N ALA A 41 3.46 -3.86 4.92
CA ALA A 41 2.65 -4.93 4.35
C ALA A 41 3.44 -6.25 4.25
N VAL A 42 4.71 -6.21 3.85
CA VAL A 42 5.61 -7.38 3.83
C VAL A 42 5.79 -7.94 5.25
N ASP A 43 6.03 -7.08 6.23
CA ASP A 43 6.14 -7.50 7.64
C ASP A 43 4.85 -8.13 8.17
N ASN A 44 3.69 -7.63 7.73
CA ASN A 44 2.40 -8.21 8.10
C ASN A 44 2.18 -9.59 7.47
N VAL A 45 2.64 -9.83 6.24
CA VAL A 45 2.63 -11.18 5.65
C VAL A 45 3.47 -12.14 6.49
N ASN A 46 4.68 -11.73 6.87
CA ASN A 46 5.56 -12.55 7.71
C ASN A 46 4.89 -12.89 9.06
N LYS A 47 4.21 -11.92 9.69
CA LYS A 47 3.42 -12.18 10.91
C LYS A 47 2.28 -13.17 10.67
N ALA A 48 1.56 -13.04 9.56
CA ALA A 48 0.47 -13.94 9.20
C ALA A 48 0.98 -15.38 8.96
N GLU A 49 2.11 -15.54 8.25
CA GLU A 49 2.74 -16.85 8.04
C GLU A 49 3.23 -17.48 9.34
N ASN A 50 3.85 -16.71 10.24
CA ASN A 50 4.30 -17.23 11.54
C ASN A 50 3.13 -17.65 12.42
N LYS A 51 2.04 -16.88 12.43
CA LYS A 51 0.81 -17.23 13.16
C LYS A 51 0.19 -18.51 12.62
N ALA A 52 0.13 -18.69 11.30
CA ALA A 52 -0.37 -19.92 10.68
C ALA A 52 0.49 -21.14 11.09
N LYS A 53 1.81 -20.98 11.11
CA LYS A 53 2.74 -22.00 11.61
C LYS A 53 2.52 -22.33 13.08
N GLU A 54 2.42 -21.33 13.95
CA GLU A 54 2.23 -21.51 15.38
C GLU A 54 0.93 -22.28 15.67
N LEU A 55 -0.17 -21.93 14.98
CA LEU A 55 -1.43 -22.66 15.10
C LEU A 55 -1.34 -24.10 14.57
N GLY A 56 -0.61 -24.32 13.47
CA GLY A 56 -0.32 -25.66 12.95
C GLY A 56 0.50 -26.52 13.92
N GLU A 57 1.53 -25.94 14.55
CA GLU A 57 2.34 -26.60 15.58
C GLU A 57 1.51 -26.94 16.81
N LEU A 58 0.66 -26.02 17.27
CA LEU A 58 -0.26 -26.25 18.39
C LEU A 58 -1.28 -27.36 18.10
N ALA A 59 -1.77 -27.50 16.87
CA ALA A 59 -2.64 -28.62 16.49
C ALA A 59 -1.94 -29.99 16.50
N ILE A 60 -0.62 -30.03 16.26
CA ILE A 60 0.15 -31.27 16.37
C ILE A 60 0.39 -31.63 17.85
N VAL A 61 0.60 -30.63 18.71
CA VAL A 61 0.96 -30.82 20.13
C VAL A 61 -0.28 -31.06 21.02
N SER A 62 -1.37 -30.31 20.80
CA SER A 62 -2.63 -30.39 21.56
C SER A 62 -3.85 -30.29 20.63
N PRO A 63 -4.19 -31.38 19.91
CA PRO A 63 -5.29 -31.37 18.93
C PRO A 63 -6.69 -31.10 19.51
N GLU A 64 -6.88 -31.24 20.83
CA GLU A 64 -8.18 -30.99 21.48
C GLU A 64 -8.41 -29.52 21.87
N GLU A 65 -7.35 -28.70 21.88
CA GLU A 65 -7.41 -27.28 22.28
C GLU A 65 -7.50 -26.33 21.08
N VAL A 66 -7.42 -26.84 19.84
CA VAL A 66 -7.30 -26.01 18.62
C VAL A 66 -8.30 -26.42 17.55
N ASN A 67 -9.04 -25.47 17.00
CA ASN A 67 -9.97 -25.72 15.90
C ASN A 67 -9.21 -25.77 14.56
N VAL A 68 -9.29 -26.89 13.85
CA VAL A 68 -8.67 -27.08 12.54
C VAL A 68 -9.08 -26.04 11.50
N HIS A 69 -10.27 -25.44 11.62
CA HIS A 69 -10.71 -24.36 10.74
C HIS A 69 -9.98 -23.05 10.99
N ASP A 70 -9.57 -22.76 12.23
CA ASP A 70 -8.83 -21.53 12.54
C ASP A 70 -7.43 -21.55 11.94
N ILE A 71 -6.82 -22.73 11.86
CA ILE A 71 -5.55 -22.95 11.15
C ILE A 71 -5.74 -22.70 9.65
N MET A 72 -6.76 -23.33 9.06
CA MET A 72 -7.04 -23.17 7.64
C MET A 72 -7.34 -21.71 7.27
N ILE A 73 -8.09 -20.99 8.12
CA ILE A 73 -8.36 -19.56 7.94
C ILE A 73 -7.06 -18.76 8.04
N ALA A 74 -6.21 -19.02 9.03
CA ALA A 74 -4.94 -18.32 9.19
C ALA A 74 -3.97 -18.60 8.02
N GLU A 75 -3.90 -19.84 7.53
CA GLU A 75 -3.12 -20.21 6.36
C GLU A 75 -3.63 -19.51 5.10
N GLU A 76 -4.94 -19.44 4.90
CA GLU A 76 -5.52 -18.78 3.73
C GLU A 76 -5.34 -17.25 3.80
N GLU A 77 -5.48 -16.65 4.99
CA GLU A 77 -5.19 -15.23 5.21
C GLU A 77 -3.72 -14.92 4.87
N ALA A 78 -2.78 -15.76 5.30
CA ALA A 78 -1.37 -15.61 4.98
C ALA A 78 -1.11 -15.74 3.47
N ARG A 79 -1.71 -16.75 2.83
CA ARG A 79 -1.60 -16.99 1.38
C ARG A 79 -2.14 -15.81 0.56
N LEU A 80 -3.33 -15.32 0.89
CA LEU A 80 -3.94 -14.17 0.21
C LEU A 80 -3.11 -12.90 0.39
N SER A 81 -2.59 -12.67 1.60
CA SER A 81 -1.72 -11.52 1.90
C SER A 81 -0.44 -11.56 1.06
N LEU A 82 0.19 -12.73 0.94
CA LEU A 82 1.39 -12.91 0.11
C LEU A 82 1.09 -12.67 -1.37
N LEU A 83 -0.02 -13.21 -1.89
CA LEU A 83 -0.44 -13.00 -3.27
C LEU A 83 -0.70 -11.53 -3.59
N PHE A 84 -1.30 -10.80 -2.64
CA PHE A 84 -1.52 -9.36 -2.77
C PHE A 84 -0.21 -8.59 -2.85
N VAL A 85 0.72 -8.83 -1.92
CA VAL A 85 2.05 -8.20 -1.93
C VAL A 85 2.80 -8.50 -3.23
N LYS A 86 2.81 -9.76 -3.67
CA LYS A 86 3.41 -10.16 -4.95
C LYS A 86 2.83 -9.36 -6.11
N THR A 87 1.50 -9.23 -6.18
CA THR A 87 0.82 -8.48 -7.24
C THR A 87 1.22 -7.00 -7.23
N VAL A 88 1.29 -6.37 -6.05
CA VAL A 88 1.72 -4.97 -5.92
C VAL A 88 3.16 -4.78 -6.40
N VAL A 89 4.07 -5.67 -5.99
CA VAL A 89 5.48 -5.61 -6.41
C VAL A 89 5.61 -5.80 -7.93
N GLU A 90 4.90 -6.76 -8.51
CA GLU A 90 4.89 -7.00 -9.96
C GLU A 90 4.37 -5.78 -10.74
N LYS A 91 3.31 -5.13 -10.25
CA LYS A 91 2.79 -3.90 -10.84
C LYS A 91 3.78 -2.74 -10.72
N GLY A 92 4.46 -2.61 -9.58
CA GLY A 92 5.52 -1.61 -9.40
C GLY A 92 6.69 -1.81 -10.39
N ILE A 93 7.14 -3.04 -10.57
CA ILE A 93 8.19 -3.38 -11.55
C ILE A 93 7.72 -3.11 -12.98
N SER A 94 6.48 -3.48 -13.32
CA SER A 94 5.91 -3.22 -14.64
C SER A 94 5.84 -1.72 -14.93
N ALA A 95 5.32 -0.93 -13.99
CA ALA A 95 5.24 0.52 -14.12
C ALA A 95 6.64 1.15 -14.31
N TRP A 96 7.65 0.69 -13.57
CA TRP A 96 9.02 1.14 -13.75
C TRP A 96 9.56 0.82 -15.15
N ARG A 97 9.32 -0.39 -15.65
CA ARG A 97 9.71 -0.78 -17.02
C ARG A 97 8.99 0.06 -18.08
N GLU A 98 7.71 0.34 -17.90
CA GLU A 98 6.93 1.22 -18.79
C GLU A 98 7.50 2.64 -18.83
N LEU A 99 7.84 3.22 -17.67
CA LEU A 99 8.47 4.55 -17.60
C LEU A 99 9.82 4.60 -18.34
N LEU A 100 10.61 3.52 -18.27
CA LEU A 100 11.89 3.44 -18.99
C LEU A 100 11.71 3.27 -20.50
N ASN A 101 10.71 2.50 -20.93
CA ASN A 101 10.40 2.27 -22.35
C ASN A 101 9.73 3.48 -23.03
N LEU A 102 9.16 4.41 -22.26
CA LEU A 102 8.60 5.66 -22.77
C LEU A 102 9.66 6.70 -23.16
N ARG A 103 10.95 6.40 -22.95
CA ARG A 103 12.09 7.29 -23.25
C ARG A 103 12.79 6.95 -24.56
#